data_AF-A0A2U8WB15-F1
#
_entry.id   AF-A0A2U8WB15-F1
#
_cell.length_a   1.000
_cell.length_b   1.000
_cell.length_c   1.000
_cell.angle_alpha   90.00
_cell.angle_beta   90.00
_cell.angle_gamma   90.00
#
_symmetry.space_group_name_H-M   'P 1'
#
loop_
_entity.id
_entity.type
_entity.pdbx_description
1 polymer ?
#
loop_
_entity_poly.entity_id
_entity_poly.type
_entity_poly.pdbx_seq_one_letter_code
_entity_poly.pdbx_strand_id
1 'polypeptide(L)' 'MLTILEELPPEDPAGKYDLFCELLNLEDAAHAAHVEQWLLDEVQIARETAGEEVLTSARECSRH' A
#
# COMPACT_ATOMS: atom_id res chain seq x y z
N MET A 1 -7.89 21.78 -0.93
CA MET A 1 -6.90 21.25 -1.89
C MET A 1 -5.85 20.52 -1.08
N LEU A 2 -5.65 19.23 -1.38
CA LEU A 2 -4.85 18.27 -0.63
C LEU A 2 -3.35 18.51 -0.88
N THR A 3 -2.74 19.42 -0.14
CA THR A 3 -1.30 19.75 -0.25
C THR A 3 -0.38 18.76 0.47
N ILE A 4 -0.89 17.60 0.90
CA ILE A 4 -0.17 16.64 1.77
C ILE A 4 0.56 15.55 0.97
N LEU A 5 0.43 15.53 -0.37
CA LEU A 5 0.97 14.44 -1.21
C LEU A 5 2.29 14.77 -1.95
N GLU A 6 3.01 15.83 -1.55
CA GLU A 6 4.29 16.21 -2.17
C GLU A 6 5.52 15.96 -1.27
N GLU A 7 5.36 15.28 -0.13
CA GLU A 7 6.52 14.72 0.57
C GLU A 7 6.90 13.41 -0.13
N LEU A 8 8.08 13.42 -0.75
CA LEU A 8 8.76 12.19 -1.17
C LEU A 8 8.67 11.19 -0.01
N PRO A 9 8.19 9.96 -0.25
CA PRO A 9 8.12 8.97 0.82
C PRO A 9 9.51 8.87 1.44
N PRO A 10 9.62 8.87 2.78
CA PRO A 10 10.90 8.64 3.45
C PRO A 10 11.52 7.40 2.83
N GLU A 11 12.83 7.46 2.51
CA GLU A 11 13.57 6.34 1.89
C GLU A 11 13.22 5.06 2.65
N ASP A 12 12.34 4.23 2.08
CA ASP A 12 11.79 3.06 2.75
C ASP A 12 12.85 1.96 2.65
N PRO A 13 13.57 1.64 3.74
CA PRO A 13 14.67 0.70 3.68
C PRO A 13 14.18 -0.74 3.46
N ALA A 14 12.87 -0.99 3.53
CA ALA A 14 12.26 -2.31 3.42
C ALA A 14 11.37 -2.49 2.17
N GLY A 15 11.19 -1.46 1.34
CA GLY A 15 10.36 -1.52 0.12
C GLY A 15 8.88 -1.82 0.38
N LYS A 16 8.38 -1.53 1.58
CA LYS A 16 6.99 -1.78 2.00
C LYS A 16 6.01 -0.83 1.31
N TYR A 17 6.42 0.41 1.06
CA TYR A 17 5.66 1.38 0.28
C TYR A 17 5.51 0.92 -1.18
N ASP A 18 6.60 0.43 -1.78
CA ASP A 18 6.58 -0.11 -3.14
C ASP A 18 5.63 -1.32 -3.23
N LEU A 19 5.72 -2.23 -2.26
CA LEU A 19 4.81 -3.38 -2.15
C LEU A 19 3.34 -2.94 -2.01
N PHE A 20 3.06 -1.94 -1.19
CA PHE A 20 1.71 -1.37 -1.06
C PHE A 20 1.20 -0.82 -2.40
N CYS A 21 2.05 -0.07 -3.12
CA CYS A 21 1.70 0.46 -4.45
C CYS A 21 1.48 -0.66 -5.48
N GLU A 22 2.30 -1.71 -5.46
CA GLU A 22 2.12 -2.88 -6.33
C GLU A 22 0.77 -3.56 -6.07
N LEU A 23 0.40 -3.75 -4.80
CA LEU A 23 -0.87 -4.37 -4.41
C LEU A 23 -2.07 -3.50 -4.79
N LEU A 24 -1.95 -2.17 -4.69
CA LEU A 24 -2.98 -1.24 -5.15
C LEU A 24 -3.21 -1.36 -6.66
N ASN A 25 -2.12 -1.37 -7.45
CA ASN A 25 -2.21 -1.56 -8.89
C ASN A 25 -2.77 -2.95 -9.26
N LEU A 26 -2.43 -3.97 -8.48
CA LEU A 26 -2.93 -5.33 -8.67
C LEU A 26 -4.44 -5.41 -8.39
N GLU A 27 -4.92 -4.75 -7.34
CA GLU A 27 -6.35 -4.66 -7.01
C GLU A 27 -7.14 -3.98 -8.15
N ASP A 28 -6.62 -2.88 -8.70
CA ASP A 28 -7.23 -2.18 -9.82
C ASP A 28 -7.26 -3.05 -11.08
N ALA A 29 -6.16 -3.74 -11.38
CA ALA A 29 -6.07 -4.66 -12.51
C ALA A 29 -7.02 -5.86 -12.35
N ALA A 30 -7.15 -6.38 -11.13
CA ALA A 30 -8.05 -7.47 -10.80
C ALA A 30 -9.51 -7.04 -10.99
N HIS A 31 -9.89 -5.85 -10.50
CA HIS A 31 -11.22 -5.29 -10.73
C HIS A 31 -11.51 -5.12 -12.23
N ALA A 32 -10.57 -4.58 -13.00
CA ALA A 32 -10.71 -4.40 -14.44
C ALA A 32 -10.85 -5.74 -15.19
N ALA A 33 -10.13 -6.77 -14.75
CA ALA A 33 -10.16 -8.11 -15.32
C ALA A 33 -11.37 -8.96 -14.88
N HIS A 34 -12.23 -8.45 -13.99
CA HIS A 34 -13.39 -9.16 -13.45
C HIS A 34 -13.01 -10.53 -12.87
N VAL A 35 -11.88 -10.60 -12.14
CA VAL A 35 -11.49 -11.84 -11.46
C VAL A 35 -12.50 -12.22 -10.39
N GLU A 36 -12.46 -13.49 -10.01
CA GLU A 36 -13.31 -14.04 -8.96
C GLU A 36 -13.21 -13.24 -7.66
N GLN A 37 -14.34 -13.04 -6.99
CA GLN A 37 -14.45 -12.23 -5.78
C GLN A 37 -13.46 -12.67 -4.69
N TRP A 38 -13.25 -13.98 -4.53
CA TRP A 38 -12.32 -14.49 -3.52
C TRP A 38 -10.88 -14.00 -3.75
N LEU A 39 -10.46 -13.83 -5.00
CA LEU A 39 -9.11 -13.34 -5.30
C LEU A 39 -9.00 -11.84 -5.05
N LEU A 40 -10.07 -11.08 -5.33
CA LEU A 40 -10.14 -9.65 -4.98
C LEU A 40 -10.04 -9.47 -3.47
N ASP A 41 -10.74 -10.30 -2.69
CA ASP A 41 -10.70 -10.25 -1.24
C ASP A 41 -9.27 -10.50 -0.71
N GLU A 42 -8.56 -11.50 -1.25
CA GLU A 42 -7.16 -11.78 -0.88
C GLU A 42 -6.22 -10.62 -1.21
N VAL A 43 -6.36 -10.02 -2.39
CA VAL A 43 -5.55 -8.85 -2.79
C VAL A 43 -5.84 -7.66 -1.89
N GLN A 44 -7.11 -7.44 -1.53
CA GLN A 44 -7.49 -6.37 -0.62
C GLN A 44 -6.89 -6.56 0.77
N ILE A 45 -6.96 -7.78 1.34
CA ILE A 45 -6.35 -8.11 2.64
C ILE A 45 -4.83 -7.88 2.61
N ALA A 46 -4.16 -8.34 1.54
CA ALA A 46 -2.72 -8.14 1.38
C ALA A 46 -2.37 -6.65 1.34
N ARG A 47 -3.11 -5.85 0.56
CA ARG A 47 -2.91 -4.40 0.45
C ARG A 47 -3.11 -3.69 1.80
N GLU A 48 -4.18 -4.02 2.52
CA GLU A 48 -4.47 -3.44 3.83
C GLU A 48 -3.34 -3.74 4.83
N THR A 49 -2.86 -4.99 4.84
CA THR A 49 -1.72 -5.42 5.67
C THR A 49 -0.46 -4.62 5.35
N ALA A 50 -0.11 -4.50 4.06
CA ALA A 50 1.05 -3.71 3.64
C ALA A 50 0.92 -2.24 4.03
N GLY A 51 -0.29 -1.66 3.91
CA GLY A 51 -0.59 -0.29 4.33
C GLY A 51 -0.38 -0.07 5.83
N GLU A 52 -0.83 -1.01 6.67
CA GLU A 52 -0.58 -0.96 8.12
C GLU A 52 0.91 -1.02 8.46
N GLU A 53 1.69 -1.84 7.76
CA GLU A 53 3.14 -1.91 7.95
C GLU A 53 3.85 -0.62 7.54
N VAL A 54 3.43 0.03 6.44
CA VAL A 54 3.94 1.35 6.02
C VAL A 54 3.65 2.39 7.09
N LEU A 55 2.40 2.46 7.57
CA LEU A 55 2.02 3.40 8.63
C LEU A 55 2.77 3.14 9.93
N THR A 56 3.00 1.88 10.29
CA THR A 56 3.76 1.50 11.47
C THR A 56 5.23 1.93 11.34
N SER A 57 5.84 1.67 10.19
CA SER A 57 7.23 2.06 9.91
C SER A 57 7.39 3.59 9.96
N ALA A 58 6.46 4.35 9.37
CA ALA A 58 6.46 5.82 9.43
C ALA A 58 6.33 6.36 10.87
N ARG A 59 5.48 5.72 11.70
CA ARG A 59 5.32 6.06 13.13
C ARG A 59 6.59 5.78 13.93
N GLU A 60 7.30 4.71 13.63
CA GLU A 60 8.56 4.35 14.28
C GLU A 60 9.68 5.32 13.89
N CYS A 61 9.79 5.68 12.60
CA CYS A 61 10.74 6.69 12.13
C CYS A 61 10.50 8.07 12.77
N SER A 62 9.24 8.45 13.00
CA SER A 62 8.90 9.74 13.63
C SER A 62 9.22 9.82 15.13
N ARG A 63 9.54 8.69 15.77
CA ARG A 63 9.85 8.61 17.21
C ARG A 63 11.36 8.64 17.51
N HIS A 64 12.21 8.48 16.50
CA HIS A 64 13.66 8.41 16.60
C HIS A 64 14.32 9.67 16.03
#